data_AF-A0A3E0HVT9-F1
#
_entry.id   AF-A0A3E0HVT9-F1
#
_cell.length_a   1.000
_cell.length_b   1.000
_cell.length_c   1.000
_cell.angle_alpha   90.00
_cell.angle_beta   90.00
_cell.angle_gamma   90.00
#
_symmetry.space_group_name_H-M   'P 1'
#
loop_
_entity.id
_entity.type
_entity.pdbx_description
1 polymer ?
#
loop_
_entity_poly.entity_id
_entity_poly.type
_entity_poly.pdbx_seq_one_letter_code
_entity_poly.pdbx_strand_id
1 'polypeptide(L)'
;MKRDYTEEHKYLLAKKRVEKIKGFYWHLASYIVVNIFISVVVIIGLMNEDKLTFRKAVSNFGVYATWLFWGIGIFFHWLGVFGTNTFFNKEWEQRKIQEYLDELKKKENGNF
;
A
#
# COMPACT_ATOMS: atom_id res chain seq x y z
N MET A 1 -34.14 11.54 -14.02
CA MET A 1 -32.82 10.89 -14.13
C MET A 1 -31.92 11.29 -12.95
N LYS A 2 -32.14 10.74 -11.74
CA LYS A 2 -31.31 11.03 -10.54
C LYS A 2 -30.62 9.79 -9.96
N ARG A 3 -30.85 8.60 -10.54
CA ARG A 3 -30.40 7.31 -10.00
C ARG A 3 -29.06 6.81 -10.57
N ASP A 4 -28.73 7.12 -11.83
CA ASP A 4 -27.50 6.58 -12.46
C ASP A 4 -26.19 7.16 -11.89
N TYR A 5 -26.16 8.45 -11.57
CA TYR A 5 -24.96 9.11 -11.03
C TYR A 5 -24.47 8.48 -9.72
N THR A 6 -25.38 7.95 -8.90
CA THR A 6 -25.02 7.36 -7.61
C THR A 6 -24.39 5.98 -7.77
N GLU A 7 -24.84 5.20 -8.75
CA GLU A 7 -24.32 3.85 -9.00
C GLU A 7 -22.97 3.90 -9.74
N GLU A 8 -22.81 4.78 -10.74
CA GLU A 8 -21.50 4.99 -11.37
C GLU A 8 -20.45 5.49 -10.37
N HIS A 9 -20.84 6.42 -9.49
CA HIS A 9 -19.92 6.95 -8.49
C HIS A 9 -19.48 5.88 -7.46
N LYS A 10 -20.42 5.05 -7.00
CA LYS A 10 -20.11 3.89 -6.15
C LYS A 10 -19.19 2.90 -6.86
N TYR A 11 -19.42 2.65 -8.14
CA TYR A 11 -18.58 1.76 -8.95
C TYR A 11 -17.17 2.31 -9.12
N LEU A 12 -17.02 3.61 -9.39
CA LEU A 12 -15.72 4.29 -9.48
C LEU A 12 -14.93 4.25 -8.16
N LEU A 13 -15.61 4.45 -7.03
CA LEU A 13 -15.02 4.33 -5.70
C LEU A 13 -14.56 2.89 -5.40
N ALA A 14 -15.38 1.90 -5.74
CA ALA A 14 -15.02 0.50 -5.61
C ALA A 14 -13.83 0.13 -6.50
N LYS A 15 -13.82 0.60 -7.76
CA LYS A 15 -12.71 0.36 -8.70
C LYS A 15 -11.40 0.96 -8.22
N LYS A 16 -11.40 2.23 -7.80
CA LYS A 16 -10.21 2.89 -7.23
C LYS A 16 -9.68 2.16 -5.99
N ARG A 17 -10.55 1.57 -5.18
CA ARG A 17 -10.13 0.72 -4.03
C ARG A 17 -9.42 -0.53 -4.49
N VAL A 18 -10.00 -1.26 -5.44
CA VAL A 18 -9.39 -2.48 -5.98
C VAL A 18 -8.02 -2.20 -6.59
N GLU A 19 -7.86 -1.07 -7.29
CA GLU A 19 -6.58 -0.64 -7.86
C GLU A 19 -5.52 -0.36 -6.78
N LYS A 20 -5.88 0.37 -5.70
CA LYS A 20 -4.96 0.61 -4.57
C LYS A 20 -4.55 -0.68 -3.87
N ILE A 21 -5.50 -1.58 -3.65
CA ILE A 21 -5.26 -2.89 -3.02
C ILE A 21 -4.33 -3.72 -3.92
N LYS A 22 -4.60 -3.80 -5.23
CA LYS A 22 -3.74 -4.51 -6.19
C LYS A 22 -2.31 -3.96 -6.20
N GLY A 23 -2.15 -2.63 -6.16
CA GLY A 23 -0.83 -1.99 -6.07
C GLY A 23 -0.06 -2.43 -4.83
N PHE A 24 -0.71 -2.44 -3.66
CA PHE A 24 -0.11 -2.97 -2.43
C PHE A 24 0.30 -4.44 -2.55
N TYR A 25 -0.56 -5.30 -3.10
CA TYR A 25 -0.23 -6.72 -3.29
C TYR A 25 0.97 -6.92 -4.20
N TRP A 26 1.14 -6.09 -5.24
CA TRP A 26 2.33 -6.15 -6.09
C TRP A 26 3.60 -5.79 -5.31
N HIS A 27 3.55 -4.73 -4.50
CA HIS A 27 4.66 -4.36 -3.63
C HIS A 27 4.97 -5.44 -2.59
N LEU A 28 3.96 -6.02 -1.95
CA LEU A 28 4.12 -7.11 -0.99
C LEU A 28 4.69 -8.38 -1.64
N ALA A 29 4.21 -8.75 -2.83
CA ALA A 29 4.74 -9.88 -3.59
C ALA A 29 6.21 -9.67 -3.95
N SER A 30 6.56 -8.47 -4.44
CA SER A 30 7.96 -8.13 -4.75
C SER A 30 8.85 -8.18 -3.50
N TYR A 31 8.37 -7.68 -2.36
CA TYR A 31 9.06 -7.77 -1.07
C TYR A 31 9.34 -9.23 -0.69
N ILE A 32 8.34 -10.11 -0.76
CA ILE A 32 8.50 -11.53 -0.42
C ILE A 32 9.51 -12.20 -1.36
N VAL A 33 9.35 -12.01 -2.67
CA VAL A 33 10.22 -12.66 -3.68
C VAL A 33 11.68 -12.22 -3.53
N VAL A 34 11.92 -10.91 -3.40
CA VAL A 34 13.27 -10.35 -3.25
C VAL A 34 13.92 -10.81 -1.95
N ASN A 35 13.18 -10.80 -0.84
CA ASN A 35 13.72 -11.25 0.45
C ASN A 35 14.05 -12.75 0.44
N ILE A 36 13.19 -13.59 -0.15
CA ILE A 36 13.48 -15.03 -0.34
C ILE A 36 14.72 -15.21 -1.22
N PHE A 37 14.83 -14.47 -2.32
CA PHE A 37 15.98 -14.55 -3.22
C PHE A 37 17.29 -14.19 -2.49
N ILE A 38 17.30 -13.09 -1.73
CA ILE A 38 18.46 -12.68 -0.92
C ILE A 38 18.81 -13.78 0.09
N SER A 39 17.82 -14.32 0.81
CA SER A 39 18.04 -15.41 1.76
C SER A 39 18.65 -16.65 1.10
N VAL A 40 18.16 -17.04 -0.08
CA VAL A 40 18.68 -18.19 -0.84
C VAL A 40 20.12 -17.96 -1.30
N VAL A 41 20.42 -16.80 -1.88
CA VAL A 41 21.78 -16.45 -2.33
C VAL A 41 22.77 -16.47 -1.17
N VAL A 42 22.38 -15.90 -0.02
CA VAL A 42 23.19 -15.91 1.20
C VAL A 42 23.43 -17.36 1.65
N ILE A 43 22.39 -18.19 1.75
CA ILE A 43 22.51 -19.60 2.15
C ILE A 43 23.49 -20.37 1.22
N ILE A 44 23.36 -20.19 -0.10
CA ILE A 44 24.21 -20.87 -1.08
C ILE A 44 25.67 -20.39 -1.00
N GLY A 45 25.91 -19.09 -0.85
CA GLY A 45 27.26 -18.54 -0.69
C GLY A 45 27.97 -19.09 0.55
N LEU A 46 27.25 -19.16 1.67
CA LEU A 46 27.75 -19.67 2.93
C LEU A 46 28.02 -21.18 2.93
N MET A 47 27.26 -21.95 2.15
CA MET A 47 27.50 -23.38 1.97
C MET A 47 28.79 -23.67 1.19
N ASN A 48 29.23 -22.76 0.33
CA ASN A 48 30.40 -22.96 -0.53
C ASN A 48 31.72 -22.48 0.08
N GLU A 49 31.72 -21.43 0.90
CA GLU A 49 32.97 -20.78 1.29
C GLU A 49 33.68 -21.35 2.52
N ASP A 50 33.00 -21.74 3.62
CA ASP A 50 33.74 -21.68 4.91
C ASP A 50 33.61 -22.79 5.97
N LYS A 51 32.81 -23.86 5.82
CA LYS A 51 32.54 -24.79 6.95
C LYS A 51 32.16 -24.06 8.27
N LEU A 52 31.78 -22.78 8.20
CA LEU A 52 31.39 -21.96 9.33
C LEU A 52 29.89 -22.12 9.50
N THR A 53 29.54 -22.69 10.64
CA THR A 53 28.21 -23.12 11.06
C THR A 53 27.11 -22.19 10.55
N PHE A 54 26.13 -22.77 9.82
CA PHE A 54 24.86 -22.20 9.38
C PHE A 54 24.26 -21.17 10.37
N ARG A 55 24.45 -21.40 11.68
CA ARG A 55 24.07 -20.50 12.78
C ARG A 55 24.71 -19.10 12.73
N LYS A 56 25.98 -18.91 12.36
CA LYS A 56 26.65 -17.59 12.45
C LYS A 56 26.22 -16.65 11.32
N ALA A 57 25.82 -17.23 10.21
CA ALA A 57 25.46 -16.50 9.01
C ALA A 57 23.95 -16.31 8.83
N VAL A 58 23.13 -17.22 9.37
CA VAL A 58 21.71 -16.93 9.66
C VAL A 58 21.58 -15.94 10.84
N SER A 59 22.51 -15.94 11.80
CA SER A 59 22.57 -14.95 12.90
C SER A 59 23.18 -13.61 12.47
N ASN A 60 23.52 -13.42 11.20
CA ASN A 60 24.01 -12.13 10.73
C ASN A 60 22.83 -11.16 10.75
N PHE A 61 22.82 -10.29 11.76
CA PHE A 61 21.75 -9.34 12.06
C PHE A 61 21.32 -8.53 10.82
N GLY A 62 22.20 -8.40 9.81
CA GLY A 62 21.91 -7.80 8.51
C GLY A 62 20.71 -8.38 7.77
N VAL A 63 20.52 -9.71 7.76
CA VAL A 63 19.39 -10.31 7.02
C VAL A 63 18.06 -9.96 7.70
N TYR A 64 17.99 -10.11 9.02
CA TYR A 64 16.80 -9.71 9.78
C TYR A 64 16.59 -8.19 9.81
N ALA A 65 17.66 -7.40 9.79
CA ALA A 65 17.58 -5.94 9.72
C ALA A 65 16.98 -5.50 8.37
N THR A 66 17.38 -6.12 7.25
CA THR A 66 16.75 -5.85 5.94
C THR A 66 15.27 -6.18 5.97
N TRP A 67 14.90 -7.36 6.50
CA TRP A 67 13.49 -7.75 6.62
C TRP A 67 12.70 -6.80 7.53
N LEU A 68 13.27 -6.37 8.66
CA LEU A 68 12.63 -5.47 9.62
C LEU A 68 12.49 -4.04 9.08
N PHE A 69 13.57 -3.42 8.58
CA PHE A 69 13.53 -2.05 8.07
C PHE A 69 12.60 -1.92 6.85
N TRP A 70 12.68 -2.86 5.91
CA TRP A 70 11.76 -2.87 4.76
C TRP A 70 10.34 -3.30 5.15
N GLY A 71 10.22 -4.18 6.13
CA GLY A 71 8.92 -4.59 6.69
C GLY A 71 8.16 -3.43 7.30
N ILE A 72 8.85 -2.49 7.97
CA ILE A 72 8.26 -1.25 8.49
C ILE A 72 7.70 -0.40 7.34
N GLY A 73 8.44 -0.26 6.22
CA GLY A 73 7.96 0.47 5.04
C GLY A 73 6.70 -0.15 4.43
N ILE A 74 6.67 -1.48 4.29
CA ILE A 74 5.47 -2.22 3.84
C ILE A 74 4.32 -2.06 4.82
N PHE A 75 4.58 -2.08 6.13
CA PHE A 75 3.56 -1.89 7.16
C PHE A 75 2.91 -0.50 7.10
N PHE A 76 3.71 0.56 6.93
CA PHE A 76 3.18 1.91 6.72
C PHE A 76 2.43 2.05 5.40
N HIS A 77 2.87 1.38 4.32
CA HIS A 77 2.12 1.35 3.06
C HIS A 77 0.78 0.60 3.22
N TRP A 78 0.76 -0.51 3.97
CA TRP A 78 -0.45 -1.23 4.34
C TRP A 78 -1.40 -0.33 5.14
N LEU A 79 -0.90 0.39 6.15
CA LEU A 79 -1.68 1.38 6.89
C LEU A 79 -2.17 2.54 5.99
N GLY A 80 -1.40 2.94 4.98
CA GLY A 80 -1.84 3.94 4.00
C GLY A 80 -2.98 3.42 3.10
N VAL A 81 -2.91 2.17 2.65
CA VAL A 81 -3.89 1.57 1.74
C VAL A 81 -5.16 1.09 2.47
N PHE A 82 -5.02 0.49 3.65
CA PHE A 82 -6.12 -0.05 4.44
C PHE A 82 -6.55 0.89 5.57
N GLY A 83 -5.61 1.55 6.23
CA GLY A 83 -5.89 2.46 7.37
C GLY A 83 -6.51 3.79 6.97
N THR A 84 -6.28 4.29 5.74
CA THR A 84 -7.07 5.44 5.24
C THR A 84 -8.57 5.14 5.20
N ASN A 85 -8.99 3.88 5.03
CA ASN A 85 -10.41 3.55 5.01
C ASN A 85 -11.05 3.44 6.41
N THR A 86 -10.25 3.26 7.47
CA THR A 86 -10.73 3.18 8.87
C THR A 86 -10.54 4.48 9.64
N PHE A 87 -9.47 5.24 9.35
CA PHE A 87 -9.17 6.52 10.02
C PHE A 87 -9.65 7.75 9.25
N PHE A 88 -9.59 7.76 7.91
CA PHE A 88 -10.21 8.83 7.11
C PHE A 88 -11.68 8.46 6.88
N ASN A 89 -12.50 8.85 7.84
CA ASN A 89 -13.95 8.65 7.87
C ASN A 89 -14.57 9.04 6.51
N LYS A 90 -15.42 8.16 5.96
CA LYS A 90 -16.20 8.44 4.73
C LYS A 90 -16.96 9.77 4.82
N GLU A 91 -17.31 10.23 6.02
CA GLU A 91 -17.85 11.57 6.25
C GLU A 91 -16.91 12.69 5.79
N TRP A 92 -15.60 12.59 6.05
CA TRP A 92 -14.65 13.62 5.62
C TRP A 92 -14.57 13.69 4.09
N GLU A 93 -14.54 12.53 3.43
CA GLU A 93 -14.58 12.44 1.95
C GLU A 93 -15.87 13.05 1.39
N GLN A 94 -17.02 12.70 1.97
CA GLN A 94 -18.31 13.27 1.56
C GLN A 94 -18.40 14.77 1.80
N ARG A 95 -17.86 15.26 2.92
CA ARG A 95 -17.85 16.69 3.25
C ARG A 95 -16.99 17.47 2.26
N LYS A 96 -15.83 16.93 1.88
CA LYS A 96 -14.96 17.56 0.88
C LYS A 96 -15.55 17.55 -0.52
N ILE A 97 -16.23 16.46 -0.91
CA ILE A 97 -16.95 16.40 -2.18
C ILE A 97 -18.05 17.47 -2.21
N GLN A 98 -18.79 17.67 -1.11
CA GLN A 98 -19.81 18.71 -1.07
C GLN A 98 -19.24 20.12 -1.07
N GLU A 99 -18.15 20.39 -0.35
CA GLU A 99 -17.46 21.68 -0.46
C GLU A 99 -17.06 21.97 -1.91
N TYR A 100 -16.51 20.99 -2.63
CA TYR A 100 -16.13 21.17 -4.04
C TYR A 100 -17.34 21.42 -4.95
N LEU A 101 -18.46 20.71 -4.75
CA LEU A 101 -19.68 20.90 -5.54
C LEU A 101 -20.34 22.26 -5.27
N ASP A 102 -20.33 22.70 -4.02
CA ASP A 102 -20.84 24.02 -3.64
C ASP A 102 -19.96 25.14 -4.17
N GLU A 103 -18.62 24.98 -4.15
CA GLU A 103 -17.69 25.91 -4.79
C GLU A 103 -17.93 26.04 -6.30
N LEU A 104 -18.15 24.92 -7.00
CA LEU A 104 -18.47 24.91 -8.43
C LEU A 104 -19.77 25.67 -8.72
N LYS A 105 -20.85 25.38 -7.97
CA LYS A 105 -22.13 26.09 -8.11
C LYS A 105 -22.00 27.58 -7.82
N LYS A 106 -21.19 27.97 -6.83
CA LYS A 106 -20.97 29.36 -6.46
C LYS A 106 -20.19 30.12 -7.53
N LYS A 107 -19.21 29.46 -8.17
CA LYS A 107 -18.50 30.00 -9.34
C LYS A 107 -19.40 30.14 -10.56
N GLU A 108 -20.30 29.20 -10.78
CA GLU A 108 -21.24 29.21 -11.91
C GLU A 108 -22.29 30.33 -11.77
N ASN A 109 -22.81 30.55 -10.55
CA ASN A 109 -23.77 31.63 -10.26
C ASN A 109 -23.13 33.03 -10.09
N GLY A 110 -21.81 33.11 -9.91
CA GLY A 110 -21.08 34.38 -9.76
C GLY A 110 -20.59 35.00 -11.08
N ASN A 111 -20.86 34.33 -12.22
CA ASN A 111 -20.46 34.76 -13.56
C ASN A 111 -21.62 35.37 -14.38
N PHE A 112 -22.65 35.89 -13.70
CA PHE A 112 -23.72 36.71 -14.27
C PHE A 112 -23.78 38.08 -13.58
#